data_AF-A0A5Q0H342-F1
#
_entry.id   AF-A0A5Q0H342-F1
#
_cell.length_a   1.000
_cell.length_b   1.000
_cell.length_c   1.000
_cell.angle_alpha   90.00
_cell.angle_beta   90.00
_cell.angle_gamma   90.00
#
_symmetry.space_group_name_H-M   'P 1'
#
loop_
_entity.id
_entity.type
_entity.pdbx_description
1 polymer ?
#
loop_
_entity_poly.entity_id
_entity_poly.type
_entity_poly.pdbx_seq_one_letter_code
_entity_poly.pdbx_strand_id
1 'polypeptide(L)'
;MGTWVRPLALLAEVLLIGVLVCLAALPVLTAAPALAAGSVLLRELVDGGRTPTARRFAVLVGRGLRDPVALLVPPALLVVGALDLLALAGGLPGSAVLGPVIGVALAAALLLVLRTAARWRPGDRWAALLAEPARDPVGYAYLVGALAVASLVVVQAPAFAVVVPGLLVFAAVAVERR
;
A
#
# COMPACT_ATOMS: atom_id res chain seq x y z
N MET A 1 4.20 27.58 -22.24
CA MET A 1 4.73 26.21 -22.03
C MET A 1 3.73 25.23 -22.61
N GLY A 2 4.15 24.38 -23.55
CA GLY A 2 3.25 23.59 -24.38
C GLY A 2 2.29 22.71 -23.57
N THR A 3 1.07 22.55 -24.07
CA THR A 3 0.00 21.74 -23.46
C THR A 3 0.43 20.30 -23.14
N TRP A 4 1.47 19.79 -23.82
CA TRP A 4 2.08 18.47 -23.61
C TRP A 4 3.04 18.36 -22.42
N VAL A 5 3.54 19.48 -21.86
CA VAL A 5 4.54 19.44 -20.77
C VAL A 5 3.88 19.08 -19.43
N ARG A 6 2.60 19.45 -19.23
CA ARG A 6 1.86 19.16 -18.00
C ARG A 6 1.58 17.66 -17.80
N PRO A 7 1.10 16.90 -18.80
CA PRO A 7 0.94 15.45 -18.68
C PRO A 7 2.23 14.72 -18.34
N LEU A 8 3.35 15.11 -18.98
CA LEU A 8 4.66 14.52 -18.71
C LEU A 8 5.16 14.84 -17.30
N ALA A 9 4.94 16.06 -16.82
CA ALA A 9 5.28 16.45 -15.45
C ALA A 9 4.46 15.65 -14.43
N LEU A 10 3.14 15.52 -14.63
CA LEU A 10 2.27 14.73 -13.76
C LEU A 10 2.67 13.25 -13.74
N LEU A 11 2.99 12.68 -14.91
CA LEU A 11 3.51 11.32 -15.00
C LEU A 11 4.79 11.15 -14.19
N ALA A 12 5.73 12.08 -14.32
CA ALA A 12 6.99 12.05 -13.57
C ALA A 12 6.77 12.21 -12.06
N GLU A 13 5.82 13.04 -11.63
CA GLU A 13 5.48 13.25 -10.22
C GLU A 13 4.83 12.00 -9.60
N VAL A 14 3.90 11.35 -10.32
CA VAL A 14 3.29 10.08 -9.87
C VAL A 14 4.34 8.96 -9.85
N LEU A 15 5.20 8.89 -10.87
CA LEU A 15 6.29 7.92 -10.93
C LEU A 15 7.27 8.12 -9.76
N LEU A 16 7.64 9.36 -9.45
CA LEU A 16 8.50 9.70 -8.32
C LEU A 16 7.88 9.25 -6.99
N ILE A 17 6.58 9.50 -6.77
CA ILE A 17 5.89 9.01 -5.58
C ILE A 17 5.96 7.48 -5.51
N GLY A 18 5.68 6.79 -6.62
CA GLY A 18 5.76 5.33 -6.70
C GLY A 18 7.15 4.78 -6.37
N VAL A 19 8.21 5.40 -6.91
CA VAL A 19 9.61 5.02 -6.64
C VAL A 19 9.98 5.26 -5.17
N LEU A 20 9.61 6.40 -4.61
CA LEU A 20 9.85 6.71 -3.19
C LEU A 20 9.15 5.71 -2.26
N VAL A 21 7.89 5.39 -2.56
CA VAL A 21 7.12 4.38 -1.81
C VAL A 21 7.80 3.02 -1.92
N CYS A 22 8.19 2.57 -3.12
CA CYS A 22 8.85 1.29 -3.29
C CYS A 22 10.18 1.23 -2.51
N LEU A 23 11.03 2.25 -2.67
CA LEU A 23 12.33 2.29 -2.02
C LEU A 23 12.19 2.31 -0.49
N ALA A 24 11.19 3.02 0.03
CA ALA A 24 10.91 3.05 1.46
C ALA A 24 10.08 1.87 1.95
N ALA A 25 9.47 1.06 1.09
CA ALA A 25 8.81 -0.19 1.47
C ALA A 25 9.74 -1.41 1.42
N LEU A 26 10.94 -1.28 0.83
CA LEU A 26 11.99 -2.32 0.82
C LEU A 26 12.32 -2.85 2.23
N PRO A 27 12.58 -1.99 3.23
CA PRO A 27 12.52 -2.44 4.61
C PRO A 27 11.03 -2.66 4.89
N VAL A 28 10.59 -3.92 4.94
CA VAL A 28 9.17 -4.28 5.16
C VAL A 28 8.58 -3.52 6.36
N LEU A 29 9.40 -3.24 7.37
CA LEU A 29 9.12 -2.40 8.54
C LEU A 29 8.54 -1.02 8.20
N THR A 30 9.02 -0.38 7.14
CA THR A 30 8.63 0.96 6.73
C THR A 30 7.53 0.96 5.68
N ALA A 31 6.98 -0.21 5.30
CA ALA A 31 5.96 -0.31 4.26
C ALA A 31 4.70 0.50 4.58
N ALA A 32 4.06 0.28 5.73
CA ALA A 32 2.86 1.05 6.12
C ALA A 32 3.08 2.58 6.17
N PRO A 33 4.11 3.11 6.87
CA PRO A 33 4.36 4.54 6.87
C PRO A 33 4.79 5.09 5.50
N ALA A 34 5.45 4.31 4.64
CA ALA A 34 5.75 4.68 3.26
C ALA A 34 4.47 4.83 2.41
N LEU A 35 3.56 3.87 2.50
CA LEU A 35 2.25 3.91 1.82
C LEU A 35 1.43 5.13 2.28
N ALA A 36 1.42 5.41 3.59
CA ALA A 36 0.71 6.55 4.17
C ALA A 36 1.31 7.90 3.73
N ALA A 37 2.64 8.01 3.75
CA ALA A 37 3.34 9.20 3.26
C ALA A 37 3.09 9.44 1.75
N GLY A 38 3.14 8.38 0.95
CA GLY A 38 2.80 8.43 -0.48
C GLY A 38 1.36 8.87 -0.72
N SER A 39 0.43 8.37 0.09
CA SER A 39 -0.98 8.74 0.03
C SER A 39 -1.18 10.24 0.31
N VAL A 40 -0.48 10.79 1.32
CA VAL A 40 -0.52 12.22 1.63
C VAL A 40 0.06 13.06 0.48
N LEU A 41 1.22 12.68 -0.07
CA LEU A 41 1.84 13.42 -1.18
C LEU A 41 0.96 13.41 -2.43
N LEU A 42 0.36 12.27 -2.76
CA LEU A 42 -0.53 12.15 -3.91
C LEU A 42 -1.76 13.06 -3.73
N ARG A 43 -2.29 13.17 -2.51
CA ARG A 43 -3.37 14.11 -2.22
C ARG A 43 -2.94 15.57 -2.33
N GLU A 44 -1.78 15.91 -1.76
CA GLU A 44 -1.21 17.27 -1.86
C GLU A 44 -0.96 17.67 -3.34
N LEU A 45 -0.56 16.71 -4.17
CA LEU A 45 -0.39 16.89 -5.61
C LEU A 45 -1.73 17.11 -6.33
N VAL A 46 -2.72 16.24 -6.09
CA VAL A 46 -4.03 16.31 -6.77
C VAL A 46 -4.86 17.52 -6.33
N ASP A 47 -4.89 17.83 -5.03
CA ASP A 47 -5.73 18.92 -4.49
C ASP A 47 -5.08 20.29 -4.65
N GLY A 48 -3.77 20.36 -4.42
CA GLY A 48 -3.04 21.62 -4.30
C GLY A 48 -2.06 21.90 -5.43
N GLY A 49 -1.90 20.97 -6.39
CA GLY A 49 -0.87 21.06 -7.43
C GLY A 49 0.55 21.09 -6.85
N ARG A 50 0.73 20.58 -5.62
CA ARG A 50 2.00 20.72 -4.89
C ARG A 50 2.97 19.66 -5.35
N THR A 51 4.09 20.08 -5.96
CA THR A 51 5.11 19.16 -6.44
C THR A 51 5.68 18.30 -5.31
N PRO A 52 5.66 16.96 -5.44
CA PRO A 52 6.18 16.05 -4.44
C PRO A 52 7.70 16.22 -4.30
N THR A 53 8.20 16.20 -3.07
CA THR A 53 9.64 16.27 -2.79
C THR A 53 10.07 15.14 -1.85
N ALA A 54 11.26 14.58 -2.09
CA ALA A 54 11.81 13.51 -1.27
C ALA A 54 11.96 13.93 0.20
N ARG A 55 12.30 15.20 0.46
CA ARG A 55 12.37 15.75 1.83
C ARG A 55 11.02 15.70 2.54
N ARG A 56 9.94 16.09 1.86
CA ARG A 56 8.59 16.04 2.43
C ARG A 56 8.17 14.59 2.70
N PHE A 57 8.47 13.68 1.77
CA PHE A 57 8.24 12.25 1.93
C PHE A 57 8.94 11.71 3.19
N ALA A 58 10.24 11.97 3.35
CA ALA A 58 11.01 11.52 4.50
C ALA A 58 10.46 12.04 5.84
N VAL A 59 10.01 13.29 5.89
CA VAL A 59 9.35 13.86 7.09
C VAL A 59 8.04 13.14 7.41
N LEU A 60 7.24 12.80 6.40
CA LEU A 60 5.98 12.09 6.58
C LEU A 60 6.21 10.65 7.04
N VAL A 61 7.18 9.93 6.45
CA VAL A 61 7.59 8.59 6.89
C VAL A 61 8.08 8.64 8.33
N GLY A 62 8.93 9.60 8.68
CA GLY A 62 9.43 9.77 10.05
C GLY A 62 8.32 10.07 11.07
N ARG A 63 7.21 10.69 10.66
CA ARG A 63 6.03 10.87 11.52
C ARG A 63 5.23 9.58 11.66
N GLY A 64 5.03 8.83 10.57
CA GLY A 64 4.35 7.54 10.60
C GLY A 64 5.08 6.50 11.44
N LEU A 65 6.41 6.52 11.44
CA LEU A 65 7.27 5.61 12.22
C LEU A 65 7.20 5.82 13.74
N ARG A 66 6.64 6.93 14.23
CA ARG A 66 6.49 7.16 15.67
C ARG A 66 5.43 6.29 16.31
N ASP A 67 4.53 5.71 15.50
CA ASP A 67 3.51 4.79 15.98
C ASP A 67 4.03 3.35 15.88
N PRO A 68 4.18 2.62 17.00
CA PRO A 68 4.68 1.24 16.98
C PRO A 68 3.76 0.30 16.19
N VAL A 69 2.46 0.60 16.08
CA VAL A 69 1.52 -0.22 15.31
C VAL A 69 1.87 -0.18 13.82
N ALA A 70 2.25 0.99 13.30
CA ALA A 70 2.66 1.15 11.91
C ALA A 70 3.94 0.36 11.57
N LEU A 71 4.82 0.17 12.56
CA LEU A 71 6.08 -0.55 12.40
C LEU A 71 5.90 -2.07 12.53
N LEU A 72 5.00 -2.52 13.41
CA LEU A 72 4.83 -3.93 13.76
C LEU A 72 3.85 -4.68 12.85
N VAL A 73 2.85 -4.01 12.28
CA VAL A 73 1.83 -4.67 11.44
C VAL A 73 2.44 -5.28 10.15
N PRO A 74 3.25 -4.57 9.34
CA PRO A 74 3.85 -5.15 8.15
C PRO A 74 4.74 -6.38 8.38
N PRO A 75 5.73 -6.37 9.31
CA PRO A 75 6.55 -7.54 9.56
C PRO A 75 5.75 -8.68 10.20
N ALA A 76 4.75 -8.40 11.04
CA ALA A 76 3.90 -9.44 11.61
C ALA A 76 3.13 -10.18 10.50
N LEU A 77 2.56 -9.45 9.54
CA LEU A 77 1.89 -10.06 8.37
C LEU A 77 2.85 -10.90 7.53
N LEU A 78 4.08 -10.42 7.31
CA LEU A 78 5.09 -11.18 6.57
C LEU A 78 5.46 -12.46 7.32
N VAL A 79 5.75 -12.38 8.62
CA VAL A 79 6.10 -13.54 9.44
C VAL A 79 4.97 -14.56 9.47
N VAL A 80 3.73 -14.14 9.71
CA VAL A 80 2.56 -15.03 9.72
C VAL A 80 2.40 -15.70 8.36
N GLY A 81 2.42 -14.93 7.26
CA GLY A 81 2.31 -15.48 5.91
C GLY A 81 3.46 -16.42 5.55
N ALA A 82 4.69 -16.14 5.98
CA ALA A 82 5.84 -17.02 5.75
C ALA A 82 5.72 -18.33 6.52
N LEU A 83 5.28 -18.27 7.78
CA LEU A 83 5.00 -19.46 8.60
C LEU A 83 3.90 -20.31 7.97
N ASP A 84 2.83 -19.68 7.51
CA ASP A 84 1.72 -20.33 6.83
C ASP A 84 2.17 -21.07 5.54
N LEU A 85 3.00 -20.41 4.73
CA LEU A 85 3.56 -21.03 3.51
C LEU A 85 4.50 -22.19 3.83
N LEU A 86 5.33 -22.05 4.86
CA LEU A 86 6.23 -23.12 5.30
C LEU A 86 5.44 -24.33 5.81
N ALA A 87 4.35 -24.07 6.53
CA ALA A 87 3.43 -25.07 7.03
C ALA A 87 2.73 -25.81 5.87
N LEU A 88 2.24 -25.08 4.87
CA LEU A 88 1.68 -25.67 3.64
C LEU A 88 2.69 -26.52 2.87
N ALA A 89 3.93 -26.03 2.72
CA ALA A 89 5.02 -26.76 2.05
C ALA A 89 5.45 -28.01 2.83
N GLY A 90 5.31 -28.01 4.16
CA GLY A 90 5.58 -29.15 5.04
C GLY A 90 4.56 -30.29 4.97
N GLY A 91 3.56 -30.22 4.07
CA GLY A 91 2.61 -31.30 3.85
C GLY A 91 1.48 -31.34 4.88
N LEU A 92 1.03 -30.16 5.35
CA LEU A 92 -0.05 -30.08 6.33
C LEU A 92 -1.33 -30.80 5.84
N PRO A 93 -1.90 -31.71 6.64
CA PRO A 93 -3.17 -32.34 6.32
C PRO A 93 -4.26 -31.27 6.25
N GLY A 94 -4.95 -31.16 5.10
CA GLY A 94 -5.94 -30.10 4.84
C GLY A 94 -5.42 -28.88 4.09
N SER A 95 -4.20 -28.92 3.54
CA SER A 95 -3.58 -27.85 2.74
C SER A 95 -4.45 -27.31 1.60
N ALA A 96 -5.29 -28.15 0.99
CA ALA A 96 -6.22 -27.75 -0.07
C ALA A 96 -7.26 -26.71 0.37
N VAL A 97 -7.65 -26.70 1.66
CA VAL A 97 -8.60 -25.74 2.22
C VAL A 97 -7.87 -24.60 2.93
N LEU A 98 -6.80 -24.90 3.67
CA LEU A 98 -6.02 -23.91 4.41
C LEU A 98 -5.33 -22.90 3.49
N GLY A 99 -4.77 -23.34 2.35
CA GLY A 99 -4.07 -22.46 1.41
C GLY A 99 -4.92 -21.28 0.91
N PRO A 100 -6.11 -21.54 0.35
CA PRO A 100 -7.04 -20.47 -0.05
C PRO A 100 -7.44 -19.55 1.10
N VAL A 101 -7.72 -20.10 2.30
CA VAL A 101 -8.12 -19.30 3.47
C VAL A 101 -7.01 -18.34 3.90
N ILE A 102 -5.77 -18.83 3.94
CA ILE A 102 -4.58 -18.01 4.23
C ILE A 102 -4.42 -16.92 3.16
N GLY A 103 -4.56 -17.27 1.89
CA GLY A 103 -4.48 -16.31 0.79
C GLY A 103 -5.52 -15.19 0.91
N VAL A 104 -6.77 -15.55 1.23
CA VAL A 104 -7.86 -14.58 1.48
C VAL A 104 -7.55 -13.71 2.70
N ALA A 105 -7.05 -14.29 3.79
CA ALA A 105 -6.71 -13.55 5.00
C ALA A 105 -5.57 -12.54 4.76
N LEU A 106 -4.51 -12.94 4.05
CA LEU A 106 -3.40 -12.06 3.67
C LEU A 106 -3.86 -10.94 2.73
N ALA A 107 -4.71 -11.26 1.75
CA ALA A 107 -5.29 -10.26 0.87
C ALA A 107 -6.14 -9.24 1.66
N ALA A 108 -7.01 -9.72 2.56
CA ALA A 108 -7.82 -8.85 3.43
C ALA A 108 -6.96 -7.94 4.30
N ALA A 109 -5.88 -8.46 4.89
CA ALA A 109 -4.95 -7.68 5.68
C ALA A 109 -4.23 -6.60 4.86
N LEU A 110 -3.77 -6.94 3.65
CA LEU A 110 -3.15 -5.96 2.74
C LEU A 110 -4.13 -4.85 2.36
N LEU A 111 -5.37 -5.19 2.06
CA LEU A 111 -6.43 -4.22 1.74
C LEU A 111 -6.71 -3.29 2.93
N LEU A 112 -6.71 -3.83 4.16
CA LEU A 112 -6.86 -3.03 5.37
C LEU A 112 -5.70 -2.05 5.56
N VAL A 113 -4.46 -2.50 5.36
CA VAL A 113 -3.26 -1.62 5.43
C VAL A 113 -3.32 -0.53 4.36
N LEU A 114 -3.69 -0.88 3.12
CA LEU A 114 -3.84 0.09 2.04
C LEU A 114 -4.92 1.15 2.35
N ARG A 115 -6.07 0.72 2.87
CA ARG A 115 -7.17 1.63 3.24
C ARG A 115 -6.79 2.54 4.40
N THR A 116 -6.18 1.99 5.44
CA THR A 116 -5.73 2.79 6.58
C THR A 116 -4.64 3.77 6.19
N ALA A 117 -3.68 3.37 5.37
CA ALA A 117 -2.66 4.25 4.81
C ALA A 117 -3.27 5.37 3.94
N ALA A 118 -4.29 5.05 3.13
CA ALA A 118 -5.00 6.04 2.34
C ALA A 118 -5.75 7.06 3.21
N ARG A 119 -6.24 6.68 4.39
CA ARG A 119 -6.92 7.62 5.31
C ARG A 119 -5.97 8.45 6.15
N TRP A 120 -4.81 7.88 6.47
CA TRP A 120 -3.88 8.45 7.42
C TRP A 120 -3.50 9.91 7.10
N ARG A 121 -3.55 10.74 8.14
CA ARG A 121 -3.06 12.11 8.17
C ARG A 121 -1.98 12.27 9.24
N PRO A 122 -1.08 13.25 9.07
CA PRO A 122 -0.07 13.53 10.09
C PRO A 122 -0.72 13.91 11.42
N GLY A 123 -0.52 13.08 12.45
CA GLY A 123 -1.11 13.25 13.79
C GLY A 123 -2.11 12.17 14.17
N ASP A 124 -2.58 11.38 13.20
CA ASP A 124 -3.49 10.27 13.46
C ASP A 124 -2.78 9.11 14.16
N ARG A 125 -3.55 8.41 15.01
CA ARG A 125 -3.13 7.16 15.66
C ARG A 125 -3.53 5.97 14.79
N TRP A 126 -2.59 5.11 14.43
CA TRP A 126 -2.84 3.97 13.54
C TRP A 126 -3.83 2.97 14.14
N ALA A 127 -3.75 2.73 15.45
CA ALA A 127 -4.68 1.85 16.15
C ALA A 127 -6.13 2.30 16.01
N ALA A 128 -6.39 3.61 16.03
CA ALA A 128 -7.73 4.16 15.86
C ALA A 128 -8.25 3.93 14.43
N LEU A 129 -7.40 4.17 13.43
CA LEU A 129 -7.75 3.95 12.01
C LEU A 129 -7.99 2.47 11.69
N LEU A 130 -7.24 1.56 12.32
CA LEU A 130 -7.43 0.12 12.14
C LEU A 130 -8.69 -0.42 12.84
N ALA A 131 -9.13 0.24 13.90
CA ALA A 131 -10.34 -0.13 14.63
C ALA A 131 -11.64 0.34 13.93
N GLU A 132 -11.54 1.21 12.93
CA GLU A 132 -12.71 1.66 12.18
C GLU A 132 -13.33 0.52 11.36
N PRO A 133 -14.63 0.23 11.54
CA PRO A 133 -15.28 -0.84 10.80
C PRO A 133 -15.32 -0.53 9.29
N ALA A 134 -15.06 -1.56 8.50
CA ALA A 134 -15.18 -1.56 7.05
C ALA A 134 -16.65 -1.33 6.61
N ARG A 135 -17.03 -0.07 6.32
CA ARG A 135 -18.42 0.30 5.95
C ARG A 135 -18.66 0.51 4.45
N ASP A 136 -17.67 0.20 3.61
CA ASP A 136 -17.72 0.53 2.19
C ASP A 136 -17.26 -0.66 1.33
N PRO A 137 -18.21 -1.57 1.00
CA PRO A 137 -17.92 -2.79 0.25
C PRO A 137 -17.54 -2.50 -1.21
N VAL A 138 -18.03 -1.39 -1.78
CA VAL A 138 -17.75 -0.99 -3.16
C VAL A 138 -16.29 -0.57 -3.30
N GLY A 139 -15.77 0.23 -2.37
CA GLY A 139 -14.35 0.58 -2.34
C GLY A 139 -13.45 -0.64 -2.19
N TYR A 140 -13.82 -1.60 -1.33
CA TYR A 140 -13.09 -2.86 -1.21
C TYR A 140 -13.11 -3.67 -2.51
N ALA A 141 -14.23 -3.72 -3.23
CA ALA A 141 -14.30 -4.43 -4.52
C ALA A 141 -13.33 -3.85 -5.55
N TYR A 142 -13.18 -2.52 -5.63
CA TYR A 142 -12.19 -1.88 -6.50
C TYR A 142 -10.75 -2.21 -6.09
N LEU A 143 -10.45 -2.22 -4.78
CA LEU A 143 -9.12 -2.57 -4.30
C LEU A 143 -8.79 -4.05 -4.50
N VAL A 144 -9.76 -4.94 -4.35
CA VAL A 144 -9.62 -6.37 -4.69
C VAL A 144 -9.30 -6.52 -6.18
N GLY A 145 -10.02 -5.81 -7.05
CA GLY A 145 -9.75 -5.80 -8.49
C GLY A 145 -8.34 -5.29 -8.81
N ALA A 146 -7.94 -4.16 -8.21
CA ALA A 146 -6.60 -3.61 -8.37
C ALA A 146 -5.51 -4.59 -7.91
N LEU A 147 -5.71 -5.24 -6.76
CA LEU A 147 -4.80 -6.26 -6.24
C LEU A 147 -4.70 -7.46 -7.18
N ALA A 148 -5.83 -7.98 -7.66
CA ALA A 148 -5.86 -9.12 -8.59
C ALA A 148 -5.11 -8.81 -9.89
N VAL A 149 -5.34 -7.63 -10.48
CA VAL A 149 -4.64 -7.19 -11.69
C VAL A 149 -3.14 -7.01 -11.42
N ALA A 150 -2.77 -6.37 -10.30
CA ALA A 150 -1.37 -6.19 -9.92
C ALA A 150 -0.65 -7.53 -9.72
N SER A 151 -1.29 -8.49 -9.04
CA SER A 151 -0.76 -9.84 -8.86
C SER A 151 -0.56 -10.54 -10.20
N LEU A 152 -1.53 -10.46 -11.11
CA LEU A 152 -1.42 -11.05 -12.45
C LEU A 152 -0.25 -10.45 -13.24
N VAL A 153 -0.08 -9.12 -13.18
CA VAL A 153 1.04 -8.41 -13.83
C VAL A 153 2.38 -8.87 -13.27
N VAL A 154 2.52 -9.00 -11.94
CA VAL A 154 3.77 -9.45 -11.32
C VAL A 154 4.09 -10.89 -11.69
N VAL A 155 3.08 -11.77 -11.77
CA VAL A 155 3.28 -13.16 -12.20
C VAL A 155 3.76 -13.23 -13.64
N GLN A 156 3.20 -12.42 -14.54
CA GLN A 156 3.59 -12.38 -15.95
C GLN A 156 4.93 -11.67 -16.19
N ALA A 157 5.22 -10.65 -15.39
CA ALA A 157 6.41 -9.81 -15.53
C ALA A 157 6.94 -9.40 -14.15
N PRO A 158 7.79 -10.26 -13.52
CA PRO A 158 8.27 -10.05 -12.15
C PRO A 158 8.98 -8.72 -11.91
N ALA A 159 9.58 -8.13 -12.96
CA ALA A 159 10.23 -6.82 -12.89
C ALA A 159 9.27 -5.69 -12.42
N PHE A 160 7.96 -5.83 -12.63
CA PHE A 160 6.97 -4.84 -12.18
C PHE A 160 6.69 -4.86 -10.68
N ALA A 161 7.23 -5.82 -9.92
CA ALA A 161 7.09 -5.86 -8.46
C ALA A 161 7.55 -4.57 -7.78
N VAL A 162 8.51 -3.85 -8.38
CA VAL A 162 9.01 -2.55 -7.89
C VAL A 162 7.95 -1.44 -8.04
N VAL A 163 7.10 -1.52 -9.06
CA VAL A 163 6.14 -0.45 -9.38
C VAL A 163 4.80 -0.67 -8.68
N VAL A 164 4.43 -1.93 -8.46
CA VAL A 164 3.14 -2.35 -7.89
C VAL A 164 2.77 -1.67 -6.57
N PRO A 165 3.67 -1.52 -5.57
CA PRO A 165 3.32 -0.83 -4.32
C PRO A 165 2.82 0.59 -4.56
N GLY A 166 3.47 1.34 -5.46
CA GLY A 166 3.05 2.68 -5.84
C GLY A 166 1.67 2.71 -6.51
N LEU A 167 1.40 1.73 -7.40
CA LEU A 167 0.10 1.60 -8.06
C LEU A 167 -1.03 1.25 -7.07
N LEU A 168 -0.76 0.40 -6.09
CA LEU A 168 -1.73 0.06 -5.05
C LEU A 168 -2.03 1.25 -4.13
N VAL A 169 -1.03 2.07 -3.79
CA VAL A 169 -1.25 3.36 -3.10
C VAL A 169 -2.15 4.26 -3.94
N PHE A 170 -1.84 4.39 -5.22
CA PHE A 170 -2.63 5.21 -6.12
C PHE A 170 -4.09 4.75 -6.18
N ALA A 171 -4.32 3.44 -6.33
CA ALA A 171 -5.65 2.86 -6.30
C ALA A 171 -6.37 3.11 -4.97
N ALA A 172 -5.68 2.95 -3.83
CA ALA A 172 -6.24 3.21 -2.51
C ALA A 172 -6.67 4.68 -2.33
N VAL A 173 -5.85 5.64 -2.77
CA VAL A 173 -6.20 7.06 -2.74
C VAL A 173 -7.34 7.39 -3.70
N ALA A 174 -7.39 6.77 -4.87
CA ALA A 174 -8.48 6.96 -5.83
C ALA A 174 -9.82 6.45 -5.28
N VAL A 175 -9.81 5.28 -4.63
CA VAL A 175 -11.00 4.69 -4.00
C VAL A 175 -11.51 5.54 -2.84
N GLU A 176 -10.63 6.04 -1.97
CA GLU A 176 -11.03 6.91 -0.85
C GLU A 176 -11.62 8.26 -1.31
N ARG A 177 -11.39 8.66 -2.58
CA ARG A 177 -11.88 9.91 -3.17
C ARG A 177 -13.18 9.78 -3.97
N ARG A 178 -13.68 8.56 -4.17
CA ARG A 178 -14.92 8.29 -4.92
C ARG A 178 -16.15 8.71 -4.13
#